data_AF-A0A2V5L5R9-F1
#
_entry.id   AF-A0A2V5L5R9-F1
#
_cell.length_a   1.000
_cell.length_b   1.000
_cell.length_c   1.000
_cell.angle_alpha   90.00
_cell.angle_beta   90.00
_cell.angle_gamma   90.00
#
_symmetry.space_group_name_H-M   'P 1'
#
loop_
_entity.id
_entity.type
_entity.pdbx_description
1 polymer ?
#
loop_
_entity_poly.entity_id
_entity_poly.type
_entity_poly.pdbx_seq_one_letter_code
_entity_poly.pdbx_strand_id
1 'polypeptide(L)' 'SIAGVAQAYKDFLDVLIVDGRDTQAAEELRRSGLRVHCTNTLMRTTAEKVELARTVLSLVNREARVQQSANKF' A
#
# COMPACT_ATOMS: atom_id res chain seq x y z
N SER A 1 3.01 -8.72 12.62
CA SER A 1 3.17 -7.27 12.54
C SER A 1 3.28 -6.85 11.09
N ILE A 2 3.00 -5.60 10.75
CA ILE A 2 3.17 -5.11 9.37
C ILE A 2 4.64 -5.15 8.91
N ALA A 3 5.59 -4.98 9.84
CA ALA A 3 7.01 -5.10 9.54
C ALA A 3 7.42 -6.52 9.12
N GLY A 4 6.87 -7.55 9.77
CA GLY A 4 7.13 -8.95 9.37
C GLY A 4 6.58 -9.27 7.97
N VAL A 5 5.41 -8.74 7.64
CA VAL A 5 4.82 -8.87 6.29
C VAL A 5 5.68 -8.15 5.25
N ALA A 6 6.09 -6.91 5.52
CA ALA A 6 6.99 -6.15 4.66
C ALA A 6 8.30 -6.92 4.39
N GLN A 7 8.89 -7.48 5.44
CA GLN A 7 10.13 -8.25 5.35
C GLN A 7 9.97 -9.55 4.56
N ALA A 8 8.82 -10.22 4.66
CA ALA A 8 8.56 -11.47 3.94
C ALA A 8 8.40 -11.26 2.42
N TYR A 9 7.94 -10.08 2.00
CA TYR A 9 7.66 -9.76 0.59
C TYR A 9 8.66 -8.76 -0.01
N LYS A 10 9.71 -8.38 0.71
CA LYS A 10 10.62 -7.27 0.35
C LYS A 10 11.21 -7.32 -1.07
N ASP A 11 11.35 -8.51 -1.66
CA ASP A 11 12.05 -8.69 -2.93
C ASP A 11 11.19 -8.29 -4.13
N PHE A 12 9.86 -8.15 -3.95
CA PHE A 12 8.92 -7.82 -5.02
C PHE A 12 7.76 -6.91 -4.59
N LEU A 13 7.79 -6.39 -3.36
CA LEU A 13 6.71 -5.57 -2.82
C LEU A 13 6.84 -4.12 -3.30
N ASP A 14 6.00 -3.72 -4.26
CA ASP A 14 5.96 -2.34 -4.78
C ASP A 14 5.24 -1.35 -3.84
N VAL A 15 4.17 -1.83 -3.19
CA VAL A 15 3.35 -1.05 -2.25
C VAL A 15 2.76 -1.95 -1.18
N LEU A 16 2.83 -1.52 0.07
CA LEU A 16 2.19 -2.17 1.21
C LEU A 16 0.97 -1.37 1.66
N ILE A 17 -0.20 -2.01 1.72
CA ILE A 17 -1.41 -1.40 2.28
C ILE A 17 -1.65 -1.99 3.66
N VAL A 18 -1.80 -1.13 4.67
CA VAL A 18 -1.95 -1.51 6.07
C VAL A 18 -3.16 -0.82 6.69
N ASP A 19 -3.59 -1.32 7.84
CA ASP A 19 -4.68 -0.69 8.58
C ASP A 19 -4.28 0.67 9.13
N GLY A 20 -5.24 1.60 9.23
CA GLY A 20 -5.04 2.90 9.86
C GLY A 20 -4.56 2.82 11.31
N ARG A 21 -4.85 1.71 12.01
CA ARG A 21 -4.35 1.47 13.38
C ARG A 21 -2.83 1.28 13.45
N ASP A 22 -2.19 0.90 12.35
CA ASP A 22 -0.75 0.69 12.28
C ASP A 22 0.03 1.95 11.85
N THR A 23 -0.58 3.15 11.89
CA THR A 23 0.02 4.39 11.37
C THR A 23 1.45 4.64 11.88
N GLN A 24 1.71 4.42 13.17
CA GLN A 24 3.06 4.62 13.73
C GLN A 24 4.09 3.67 13.13
N ALA A 25 3.78 2.37 13.06
CA ALA A 25 4.66 1.37 12.46
C ALA A 25 4.79 1.59 10.93
N ALA A 26 3.76 2.12 10.29
CA ALA A 26 3.79 2.46 8.87
C ALA A 26 4.76 3.60 8.58
N GLU A 27 4.84 4.62 9.45
CA GLU A 27 5.85 5.68 9.33
C GLU A 27 7.28 5.16 9.43
N GLU A 28 7.55 4.18 10.30
CA GLU A 28 8.86 3.55 10.40
C GLU A 28 9.24 2.80 9.11
N LEU A 29 8.30 2.06 8.52
CA LEU A 29 8.51 1.38 7.24
C LEU A 29 8.68 2.37 6.07
N ARG A 30 7.99 3.52 6.09
CA ARG A 30 8.21 4.57 5.08
C ARG A 30 9.65 5.10 5.12
N ARG A 31 10.25 5.22 6.31
CA ARG A 31 11.66 5.64 6.46
C ARG A 31 12.65 4.63 5.89
N SER A 32 12.28 3.35 5.76
CA SER A 32 13.12 2.35 5.10
C SER A 32 13.02 2.40 3.56
N GLY A 33 12.33 3.40 2.99
CA GLY A 33 12.10 3.55 1.56
C GLY A 33 10.91 2.74 1.03
N LEU A 34 10.21 2.00 1.91
CA LEU A 34 9.04 1.23 1.49
C LEU A 34 7.84 2.16 1.28
N ARG A 35 7.10 1.94 0.19
CA ARG A 35 5.87 2.67 -0.08
C ARG A 35 4.74 2.01 0.71
N VAL A 36 4.28 2.69 1.76
CA VAL A 36 3.21 2.21 2.63
C VAL A 36 2.00 3.13 2.57
N HIS A 37 0.81 2.60 2.39
CA HIS A 37 -0.45 3.33 2.44
C HIS A 37 -1.33 2.81 3.59
N CYS A 38 -1.87 3.73 4.38
CA CYS A 38 -2.77 3.39 5.49
C CYS A 38 -4.22 3.65 5.06
N THR A 39 -5.10 2.66 5.22
CA THR A 39 -6.55 2.79 4.96
C THR A 39 -7.33 1.86 5.90
N ASN A 40 -8.67 1.85 5.83
CA ASN A 40 -9.46 0.83 6.51
C ASN A 40 -9.28 -0.52 5.80
N THR A 41 -8.68 -1.49 6.48
CA THR A 41 -8.49 -2.85 5.93
C THR A 41 -9.52 -3.85 6.45
N LEU A 42 -10.43 -3.40 7.32
CA LEU A 42 -11.52 -4.24 7.81
C LEU A 42 -12.56 -4.47 6.70
N MET A 43 -12.81 -5.73 6.39
CA MET A 43 -13.70 -6.17 5.31
C MET A 43 -15.00 -6.78 5.86
N ARG A 44 -15.65 -6.12 6.82
CA ARG A 44 -16.82 -6.69 7.54
C ARG A 44 -18.08 -6.67 6.67
N THR A 45 -18.19 -5.66 5.81
CA THR A 45 -19.30 -5.46 4.90
C THR A 45 -18.83 -5.47 3.45
N THR A 46 -19.76 -5.70 2.51
CA THR A 46 -19.48 -5.57 1.08
C THR A 46 -19.06 -4.15 0.72
N ALA A 47 -19.65 -3.14 1.36
CA ALA A 47 -19.28 -1.74 1.12
C ALA A 47 -17.81 -1.48 1.49
N GLU A 48 -17.35 -1.96 2.65
CA GLU A 48 -15.94 -1.81 3.06
C GLU A 48 -14.99 -2.55 2.11
N LYS A 49 -15.36 -3.75 1.65
CA LYS A 49 -14.56 -4.49 0.64
C LYS A 49 -14.43 -3.71 -0.67
N VAL A 50 -15.53 -3.14 -1.14
CA VAL A 50 -15.55 -2.32 -2.37
C VAL A 50 -14.67 -1.08 -2.19
N GLU A 51 -14.75 -0.42 -1.03
CA GLU A 51 -13.94 0.78 -0.75
C GLU A 51 -12.44 0.47 -0.71
N LEU A 52 -12.06 -0.63 -0.03
CA LEU A 52 -10.68 -1.09 0.00
C LEU A 52 -10.19 -1.44 -1.42
N ALA A 53 -10.99 -2.14 -2.22
CA ALA A 53 -10.65 -2.48 -3.60
C ALA A 53 -10.46 -1.23 -4.47
N ARG A 54 -11.32 -0.21 -4.34
CA ARG A 54 -11.18 1.08 -5.03
C ARG A 54 -9.88 1.78 -4.63
N THR A 55 -9.55 1.78 -3.34
CA THR A 55 -8.31 2.35 -2.82
C THR A 55 -7.09 1.67 -3.45
N VAL A 56 -7.06 0.33 -3.45
CA VAL A 56 -5.98 -0.46 -4.07
C VAL A 56 -5.82 -0.11 -5.55
N LEU A 57 -6.91 -0.15 -6.33
CA LEU A 57 -6.88 0.15 -7.76
C LEU A 57 -6.41 1.58 -8.05
N SER A 58 -6.82 2.55 -7.22
CA SER A 58 -6.39 3.95 -7.34
C SER A 58 -4.86 4.08 -7.16
N LEU A 59 -4.29 3.39 -6.18
CA LEU A 59 -2.86 3.41 -5.91
C LEU A 59 -2.05 2.81 -7.06
N VAL A 60 -2.44 1.62 -7.54
CA VAL A 60 -1.74 0.94 -8.63
C VAL A 60 -1.90 1.68 -9.97
N ASN A 61 -3.07 2.25 -10.25
CA ASN A 61 -3.27 3.06 -11.46
C ASN A 61 -2.44 4.36 -11.45
N ARG A 62 -2.20 4.94 -10.27
CA ARG A 62 -1.30 6.09 -10.14
C ARG A 62 0.15 5.68 -10.45
N GLU A 63 0.58 4.50 -10.04
CA GLU A 63 1.90 3.95 -10.34
C GLU A 63 2.11 3.77 -11.84
N ALA A 64 1.16 3.12 -12.52
CA ALA A 64 1.25 2.89 -13.96
C ALA A 64 1.47 4.21 -14.72
N ARG A 65 0.84 5.31 -14.30
CA ARG A 65 1.02 6.64 -14.90
C ARG A 65 2.37 7.28 -14.57
N VAL A 66 2.87 7.12 -13.35
CA VAL A 66 4.19 7.65 -12.93
C VAL A 66 5.32 6.90 -13.65
N GLN A 67 5.25 5.57 -13.71
CA GLN A 67 6.24 4.73 -14.41
C GLN A 67 6.24 4.99 -15.93
N GLN A 68 5.08 5.16 -16.56
CA GLN A 68 5.00 5.54 -17.98
C GLN A 68 5.64 6.90 -18.28
N SER A 69 5.59 7.84 -17.34
CA SER A 69 6.23 9.14 -17.48
C SER A 69 7.75 9.06 -17.29
N ALA A 70 8.22 8.21 -16.37
CA ALA A 70 9.64 8.00 -16.11
C ALA A 70 10.35 7.23 -17.24
N ASN A 71 9.66 6.31 -17.92
CA ASN A 71 10.23 5.50 -19.01
C ASN A 71 10.26 6.20 -20.38
N LYS A 72 9.90 7.50 -20.43
CA LYS A 72 9.76 8.27 -21.68
C LYS A 72 10.99 9.13 -22.02
N PHE A 73 12.12 8.90 -21.35
CA PHE A 73 13.38 9.61 -21.58
C PHE A 73 14.56 8.64 -21.65
#